data_AF-A0AAA9SCC3-F1
#
_entry.id   AF-A0AAA9SCC3-F1
#
_cell.length_a   1.000
_cell.length_b   1.000
_cell.length_c   1.000
_cell.angle_alpha   90.00
_cell.angle_beta   90.00
_cell.angle_gamma   90.00
#
_symmetry.space_group_name_H-M   'P 1'
#
loop_
_entity.id
_entity.type
_entity.pdbx_description
1 polymer ?
#
loop_
_entity_poly.entity_id
_entity_poly.type
_entity_poly.pdbx_seq_one_letter_code
_entity_poly.pdbx_strand_id
1 'polypeptide(L)'
;MSHSLKVPVTGVPKSDNPHLGKGHKVHLSNTVKTKEKQQNKDVSAHIIQKAWLSHLDKTVFQLLKHTICAAEHHVTHEILKKVSPLEAELAKDPCMKCKVRFRFSGEIFPPFIVFKIFLHTEGHGYKYFSGKKFLKPSSEAEADAYKIMGRKKFYHQIKEDERLFQKFKITDDIDVVTLKDYMQYSSHLDEIPASSGGRNNCWRRLSLENIPRTMIMYDIVDYAESGIISKRLKKEMKYLLQRPKTEEMRQHQLRIVSEVRNQKWTYQVQSRKRQLSSPPHLLTL
;
A
#
# COMPACT_ATOMS: atom_id res chain seq x y z
N MET A 1 -46.74 29.57 34.35
CA MET A 1 -47.88 29.04 35.13
C MET A 1 -47.48 27.67 35.67
N SER A 2 -47.73 27.22 36.90
CA SER A 2 -47.97 27.83 38.22
C SER A 2 -48.75 26.81 39.05
N HIS A 3 -48.08 26.20 40.04
CA HIS A 3 -48.65 25.41 41.16
C HIS A 3 -49.33 24.05 40.82
N SER A 4 -49.58 23.15 41.78
CA SER A 4 -48.92 22.72 43.06
C SER A 4 -49.83 21.65 43.71
N LEU A 5 -49.54 21.27 44.96
CA LEU A 5 -50.39 20.53 45.92
C LEU A 5 -50.49 19.00 45.66
N LYS A 6 -50.63 18.13 46.68
CA LYS A 6 -50.95 18.31 48.11
C LYS A 6 -50.01 17.53 49.04
N VAL A 7 -49.93 17.97 50.31
CA VAL A 7 -49.39 17.24 51.47
C VAL A 7 -50.32 17.48 52.67
N PRO A 8 -50.57 16.45 53.50
CA PRO A 8 -50.41 16.55 54.97
C PRO A 8 -49.55 15.37 55.50
N VAL A 9 -48.65 15.46 56.50
CA VAL A 9 -48.74 16.02 57.87
C VAL A 9 -49.76 15.21 58.71
N THR A 10 -49.44 14.49 59.81
CA THR A 10 -48.42 14.68 60.87
C THR A 10 -48.03 13.31 61.50
N GLY A 11 -46.90 13.20 62.23
CA GLY A 11 -46.69 12.09 63.18
C GLY A 11 -45.24 11.81 63.61
N VAL A 12 -44.82 12.33 64.78
CA VAL A 12 -43.51 12.10 65.45
C VAL A 12 -43.77 12.24 66.97
N PRO A 13 -43.44 11.25 67.83
CA PRO A 13 -42.09 11.22 68.42
C PRO A 13 -41.47 9.84 68.77
N LYS A 14 -40.13 9.87 68.89
CA LYS A 14 -39.21 9.22 69.86
C LYS A 14 -39.70 7.99 70.67
N SER A 15 -38.92 6.93 70.89
CA SER A 15 -37.58 6.49 70.41
C SER A 15 -37.38 5.01 70.87
N ASP A 16 -36.21 4.34 71.03
CA ASP A 16 -34.78 4.67 71.00
C ASP A 16 -33.88 3.42 70.80
N ASN A 17 -32.56 3.60 70.90
CA ASN A 17 -31.50 2.57 70.96
C ASN A 17 -31.34 1.98 72.38
N PRO A 18 -30.86 0.72 72.60
CA PRO A 18 -29.57 0.25 72.06
C PRO A 18 -29.37 -1.27 71.76
N HIS A 19 -28.18 -1.59 71.22
CA HIS A 19 -27.52 -2.92 71.11
C HIS A 19 -28.16 -4.02 70.22
N LEU A 20 -27.43 -4.99 69.65
CA LEU A 20 -26.04 -5.06 69.16
C LEU A 20 -25.88 -6.33 68.26
N GLY A 21 -26.49 -6.34 67.07
CA GLY A 21 -26.38 -7.47 66.13
C GLY A 21 -25.07 -7.47 65.33
N LYS A 22 -24.28 -8.54 65.41
CA LYS A 22 -22.95 -8.65 64.74
C LYS A 22 -23.07 -8.89 63.22
N GLY A 23 -23.15 -7.81 62.44
CA GLY A 23 -23.00 -7.85 60.97
C GLY A 23 -21.51 -7.91 60.53
N HIS A 24 -21.14 -8.88 59.71
CA HIS A 24 -19.76 -9.04 59.20
C HIS A 24 -19.36 -7.91 58.23
N LYS A 25 -18.67 -6.89 58.73
CA LYS A 25 -18.20 -5.73 57.94
C LYS A 25 -16.86 -6.01 57.25
N VAL A 26 -16.83 -6.90 56.26
CA VAL A 26 -15.62 -7.25 55.49
C VAL A 26 -15.84 -7.16 53.98
N HIS A 27 -14.80 -6.72 53.25
CA HIS A 27 -14.61 -6.88 51.81
C HIS A 27 -15.38 -6.05 50.76
N LEU A 28 -15.90 -4.86 51.07
CA LEU A 28 -16.27 -3.89 50.01
C LEU A 28 -15.09 -2.99 49.58
N SER A 29 -14.40 -2.38 50.53
CA SER A 29 -13.31 -1.41 50.30
C SER A 29 -12.09 -2.01 49.57
N ASN A 30 -11.69 -3.23 49.93
CA ASN A 30 -10.62 -3.96 49.23
C ASN A 30 -10.99 -4.25 47.78
N THR A 31 -12.26 -4.59 47.51
CA THR A 31 -12.74 -4.95 46.17
C THR A 31 -12.72 -3.74 45.22
N VAL A 32 -13.07 -2.55 45.71
CA VAL A 32 -12.94 -1.29 44.95
C VAL A 32 -11.46 -0.99 44.69
N LYS A 33 -10.60 -0.98 45.73
CA LYS A 33 -9.17 -0.71 45.59
C LYS A 33 -8.44 -1.72 44.69
N THR A 34 -8.87 -2.97 44.65
CA THR A 34 -8.35 -3.99 43.72
C THR A 34 -8.83 -3.74 42.29
N LYS A 35 -10.10 -3.33 42.08
CA LYS A 35 -10.59 -2.94 40.74
C LYS A 35 -9.88 -1.70 40.20
N GLU A 36 -9.68 -0.67 41.01
CA GLU A 36 -8.92 0.54 40.65
C GLU A 36 -7.45 0.20 40.32
N LYS A 37 -6.78 -0.63 41.14
CA LYS A 37 -5.43 -1.12 40.85
C LYS A 37 -5.37 -1.99 39.61
N GLN A 38 -6.42 -2.74 39.28
CA GLN A 38 -6.47 -3.54 38.06
C GLN A 38 -6.70 -2.65 36.84
N GLN A 39 -7.66 -1.73 36.87
CA GLN A 39 -7.89 -0.75 35.80
C GLN A 39 -6.61 0.07 35.50
N ASN A 40 -5.87 0.50 36.54
CA ASN A 40 -4.59 1.18 36.34
C ASN A 40 -3.50 0.28 35.70
N LYS A 41 -3.48 -1.02 36.00
CA LYS A 41 -2.62 -2.00 35.28
C LYS A 41 -3.07 -2.20 33.84
N ASP A 42 -4.38 -2.31 33.58
CA ASP A 42 -4.94 -2.54 32.26
C ASP A 42 -4.65 -1.32 31.35
N VAL A 43 -4.82 -0.10 31.88
CA VAL A 43 -4.40 1.15 31.23
C VAL A 43 -2.89 1.16 30.97
N SER A 44 -2.07 0.78 31.95
CA SER A 44 -0.61 0.71 31.78
C SER A 44 -0.20 -0.30 30.70
N ALA A 45 -0.81 -1.48 30.69
CA ALA A 45 -0.59 -2.52 29.69
C ALA A 45 -1.01 -2.06 28.29
N HIS A 46 -2.16 -1.38 28.17
CA HIS A 46 -2.62 -0.80 26.91
C HIS A 46 -1.66 0.29 26.38
N ILE A 47 -1.13 1.15 27.26
CA ILE A 47 -0.10 2.14 26.89
C ILE A 47 1.17 1.44 26.36
N ILE A 48 1.64 0.39 27.05
CA ILE A 48 2.82 -0.37 26.62
C ILE A 48 2.57 -1.08 25.28
N GLN A 49 1.41 -1.72 25.10
CA GLN A 49 1.01 -2.35 23.83
C GLN A 49 0.96 -1.34 22.69
N LYS A 50 0.33 -0.18 22.90
CA LYS A 50 0.22 0.89 21.89
C LYS A 50 1.57 1.50 21.54
N ALA A 51 2.46 1.66 22.53
CA ALA A 51 3.84 2.11 22.30
C ALA A 51 4.65 1.07 21.52
N TRP A 52 4.48 -0.22 21.81
CA TRP A 52 5.14 -1.32 21.10
C TRP A 52 4.68 -1.44 19.65
N LEU A 53 3.37 -1.43 19.39
CA LEU A 53 2.82 -1.41 18.03
C LEU A 53 3.34 -0.19 17.25
N SER A 54 3.26 1.01 17.83
CA SER A 54 3.80 2.22 17.20
C SER A 54 5.31 2.16 16.94
N HIS A 55 6.08 1.38 17.71
CA HIS A 55 7.51 1.14 17.44
C HIS A 55 7.72 0.17 16.27
N LEU A 56 6.91 -0.89 16.17
CA LEU A 56 6.91 -1.79 15.02
C LEU A 56 6.51 -1.06 13.73
N ASP A 57 5.45 -0.24 13.77
CA ASP A 57 4.99 0.54 12.62
C ASP A 57 6.08 1.49 12.10
N LYS A 58 6.75 2.21 13.02
CA LYS A 58 7.88 3.09 12.68
C LYS A 58 9.07 2.31 12.09
N THR A 59 9.34 1.11 12.61
CA THR A 59 10.36 0.19 12.10
C THR A 59 10.04 -0.27 10.68
N VAL A 60 8.81 -0.74 10.43
CA VAL A 60 8.34 -1.16 9.09
C VAL A 60 8.38 0.02 8.11
N PHE A 61 7.86 1.18 8.50
CA PHE A 61 7.87 2.39 7.67
C PHE A 61 9.28 2.85 7.32
N GLN A 62 10.23 2.79 8.25
CA GLN A 62 11.63 3.16 7.98
C GLN A 62 12.26 2.20 6.95
N LEU A 63 12.05 0.89 7.06
CA LEU A 63 12.54 -0.11 6.10
C LEU A 63 11.89 0.08 4.71
N LEU A 64 10.57 0.31 4.67
CA LEU A 64 9.84 0.62 3.43
C LEU A 64 10.33 1.93 2.78
N LYS A 65 10.66 2.95 3.58
CA LYS A 65 11.23 4.21 3.08
C LYS A 65 12.60 4.00 2.43
N HIS A 66 13.48 3.22 3.06
CA HIS A 66 14.76 2.83 2.44
C HIS A 66 14.55 2.00 1.15
N THR A 67 13.54 1.13 1.13
CA THR A 67 13.12 0.35 -0.05
C THR A 67 12.73 1.25 -1.23
N ILE A 68 11.84 2.23 -1.04
CA ILE A 68 11.48 3.18 -2.12
C ILE A 68 12.68 4.00 -2.60
N CYS A 69 13.51 4.54 -1.71
CA CYS A 69 14.69 5.31 -2.11
C CYS A 69 15.73 4.46 -2.87
N ALA A 70 15.92 3.19 -2.49
CA ALA A 70 16.80 2.28 -3.19
C ALA A 70 16.24 1.90 -4.57
N ALA A 71 14.93 1.64 -4.66
CA ALA A 71 14.23 1.34 -5.91
C ALA A 71 14.41 2.48 -6.92
N GLU A 72 14.00 3.72 -6.58
CA GLU A 72 14.08 4.88 -7.48
C GLU A 72 15.49 5.09 -8.06
N HIS A 73 16.53 5.02 -7.22
CA HIS A 73 17.90 5.36 -7.62
C HIS A 73 18.72 4.23 -8.24
N HIS A 74 18.46 2.96 -7.91
CA HIS A 74 19.38 1.85 -8.25
C HIS A 74 18.73 0.64 -8.92
N VAL A 75 17.40 0.46 -8.81
CA VAL A 75 16.74 -0.83 -9.15
C VAL A 75 15.53 -0.66 -10.06
N THR A 76 15.13 0.58 -10.37
CA THR A 76 14.03 0.93 -11.29
C THR A 76 13.95 0.01 -12.51
N HIS A 77 15.06 -0.20 -13.23
CA HIS A 77 15.10 -1.07 -14.42
C HIS A 77 14.82 -2.55 -14.11
N GLU A 78 15.44 -3.14 -13.08
CA GLU A 78 15.23 -4.55 -12.75
C GLU A 78 13.84 -4.84 -12.19
N ILE A 79 13.21 -3.85 -11.53
CA ILE A 79 11.80 -3.91 -11.12
C ILE A 79 10.90 -3.79 -12.35
N LEU A 80 11.10 -2.80 -13.23
CA LEU A 80 10.33 -2.67 -14.46
C LEU A 80 10.41 -3.94 -15.31
N LYS A 81 11.60 -4.52 -15.46
CA LYS A 81 11.83 -5.77 -16.22
C LYS A 81 11.06 -6.98 -15.68
N LYS A 82 10.55 -6.90 -14.45
CA LYS A 82 9.66 -7.89 -13.81
C LYS A 82 8.17 -7.51 -13.79
N VAL A 83 7.81 -6.26 -14.09
CA VAL A 83 6.40 -5.85 -14.25
C VAL A 83 6.00 -5.80 -15.73
N SER A 84 6.86 -5.22 -16.57
CA SER A 84 6.68 -5.06 -18.01
C SER A 84 8.05 -4.91 -18.71
N PRO A 85 8.57 -5.96 -19.36
CA PRO A 85 9.85 -5.90 -20.08
C PRO A 85 9.89 -4.79 -21.14
N LEU A 86 8.79 -4.59 -21.88
CA LEU A 86 8.67 -3.57 -22.93
C LEU A 86 8.82 -2.14 -22.36
N GLU A 87 8.24 -1.86 -21.20
CA GLU A 87 8.44 -0.58 -20.52
C GLU A 87 9.83 -0.43 -19.93
N ALA A 88 10.49 -1.53 -19.52
CA ALA A 88 11.87 -1.49 -19.04
C ALA A 88 12.85 -1.15 -20.17
N GLU A 89 12.61 -1.67 -21.37
CA GLU A 89 13.38 -1.36 -22.58
C GLU A 89 13.16 0.09 -23.03
N LEU A 90 11.89 0.54 -23.10
CA LEU A 90 11.56 1.94 -23.38
C LEU A 90 12.07 2.92 -22.31
N ALA A 91 12.15 2.53 -21.04
CA ALA A 91 12.72 3.36 -19.98
C ALA A 91 14.26 3.32 -19.91
N LYS A 92 14.91 2.49 -20.72
CA LYS A 92 16.37 2.39 -20.84
C LYS A 92 16.91 3.15 -22.06
N ASP A 93 16.08 3.38 -23.08
CA ASP A 93 16.43 4.18 -24.26
C ASP A 93 16.79 5.63 -23.86
N PRO A 94 18.02 6.12 -24.12
CA PRO A 94 18.43 7.49 -23.83
C PRO A 94 17.59 8.58 -24.52
N CYS A 95 16.95 8.27 -25.65
CA CYS A 95 16.02 9.19 -26.32
C CYS A 95 14.72 9.36 -25.53
N MET A 96 14.26 8.29 -24.87
CA MET A 96 13.09 8.31 -23.98
C MET A 96 13.52 8.71 -22.57
N LYS A 97 13.45 10.02 -22.26
CA LYS A 97 13.81 10.59 -20.94
C LYS A 97 12.82 10.16 -19.83
N CYS A 98 12.71 8.88 -19.56
CA CYS A 98 11.79 8.27 -18.61
C CYS A 98 12.26 8.43 -17.16
N LYS A 99 11.32 8.70 -16.27
CA LYS A 99 11.52 8.68 -14.82
C LYS A 99 10.38 7.93 -14.13
N VAL A 100 10.69 6.74 -13.63
CA VAL A 100 9.79 6.05 -12.71
C VAL A 100 9.81 6.76 -11.35
N ARG A 101 8.66 6.81 -10.68
CA ARG A 101 8.55 7.24 -9.29
C ARG A 101 7.76 6.20 -8.51
N PHE A 102 8.21 5.90 -7.30
CA PHE A 102 7.54 4.96 -6.40
C PHE A 102 6.87 5.73 -5.25
N ARG A 103 5.72 5.24 -4.78
CA ARG A 103 4.96 5.83 -3.67
C ARG A 103 4.35 4.76 -2.79
N PHE A 104 3.98 5.15 -1.57
CA PHE A 104 3.09 4.37 -0.71
C PHE A 104 1.63 4.63 -1.09
N SER A 105 0.79 3.62 -0.93
CA SER A 105 -0.66 3.68 -1.10
C SER A 105 -1.36 2.65 -0.20
N GLY A 106 -2.68 2.73 -0.10
CA GLY A 106 -3.50 1.97 0.83
C GLY A 106 -4.02 2.81 2.01
N GLU A 107 -5.19 2.45 2.51
CA GLU A 107 -5.91 3.13 3.59
C GLU A 107 -5.51 2.62 4.99
N ILE A 108 -4.88 1.45 5.05
CA ILE A 108 -4.52 0.72 6.27
C ILE A 108 -2.99 0.51 6.28
N PHE A 109 -2.39 0.55 7.47
CA PHE A 109 -0.96 0.27 7.65
C PHE A 109 -0.71 -1.25 7.78
N PRO A 110 0.38 -1.81 7.19
CA PRO A 110 1.39 -1.13 6.39
C PRO A 110 0.96 -0.86 4.93
N PRO A 111 1.40 0.26 4.33
CA PRO A 111 1.02 0.62 2.97
C PRO A 111 1.72 -0.26 1.93
N PHE A 112 1.01 -0.56 0.84
CA PHE A 112 1.61 -1.20 -0.33
C PHE A 112 2.34 -0.17 -1.21
N ILE A 113 3.28 -0.65 -2.03
CA ILE A 113 4.03 0.19 -2.97
C ILE A 113 3.25 0.30 -4.29
N VAL A 114 3.16 1.51 -4.82
CA VAL A 114 2.71 1.79 -6.19
C VAL A 114 3.81 2.50 -6.98
N PHE A 115 3.80 2.39 -8.30
CA PHE A 115 4.71 3.10 -9.18
C PHE A 115 3.99 3.70 -10.39
N LYS A 116 4.64 4.69 -11.01
CA LYS A 116 4.19 5.33 -12.24
C LYS A 116 5.37 5.82 -13.05
N ILE A 117 5.26 5.75 -14.37
CA ILE A 117 6.28 6.21 -15.32
C ILE A 117 5.91 7.62 -15.78
N PHE A 118 6.86 8.55 -15.68
CA PHE A 118 6.73 9.92 -16.14
C PHE A 118 7.76 10.17 -17.26
N LEU A 119 7.37 10.89 -18.31
CA LEU A 119 8.33 11.44 -19.27
C LEU A 119 8.88 12.76 -18.73
N HIS A 120 10.20 12.91 -18.70
CA HIS A 120 10.88 14.10 -18.21
C HIS A 120 10.93 15.17 -19.31
N THR A 121 10.00 16.11 -19.24
CA THR A 121 9.76 17.15 -20.25
C THR A 121 10.88 18.17 -20.43
N GLU A 122 11.78 18.34 -19.46
CA GLU A 122 12.73 19.48 -19.39
C GLU A 122 12.05 20.86 -19.48
N GLY A 123 10.74 20.92 -19.19
CA GLY A 123 9.89 22.10 -19.34
C GLY A 123 8.96 22.07 -20.57
N HIS A 124 9.29 21.28 -21.60
CA HIS A 124 8.49 21.17 -22.82
C HIS A 124 7.29 20.23 -22.64
N GLY A 125 6.08 20.78 -22.52
CA GLY A 125 4.86 19.98 -22.31
C GLY A 125 4.54 19.02 -23.47
N TYR A 126 4.48 17.71 -23.19
CA TYR A 126 4.03 16.72 -24.16
C TYR A 126 2.54 16.89 -24.50
N LYS A 127 2.23 17.07 -25.78
CA LYS A 127 0.86 17.09 -26.28
C LYS A 127 0.36 15.67 -26.55
N TYR A 128 -0.52 15.17 -25.69
CA TYR A 128 -1.21 13.90 -25.91
C TYR A 128 -2.21 14.05 -27.06
N PHE A 129 -2.05 13.23 -28.11
CA PHE A 129 -3.03 13.11 -29.19
C PHE A 129 -4.12 12.13 -28.74
N SER A 130 -5.38 12.55 -28.81
CA SER A 130 -6.54 11.74 -28.43
C SER A 130 -7.67 11.99 -29.41
N GLY A 131 -8.25 10.92 -29.97
CA GLY A 131 -9.29 11.01 -30.99
C GLY A 131 -10.47 11.88 -30.55
N LYS A 132 -10.87 11.77 -29.28
CA LYS A 132 -11.96 12.57 -28.67
C LYS A 132 -11.75 14.09 -28.77
N LYS A 133 -10.50 14.57 -28.81
CA LYS A 133 -10.16 16.00 -28.95
C LYS A 133 -10.13 16.50 -30.40
N PHE A 134 -10.05 15.60 -31.38
CA PHE A 134 -10.02 15.94 -32.81
C PHE A 134 -11.36 15.70 -33.50
N LEU A 135 -12.08 14.65 -33.12
CA LEU A 135 -13.44 14.34 -33.56
C LEU A 135 -14.44 15.25 -32.84
N LYS A 136 -14.59 16.49 -33.32
CA LYS A 136 -15.62 17.39 -32.82
C LYS A 136 -17.02 16.87 -33.18
N PRO A 137 -18.04 17.07 -32.32
CA PRO A 137 -19.43 16.83 -32.68
C PRO A 137 -19.84 17.57 -33.96
N SER A 138 -20.67 16.93 -34.77
CA SER A 138 -21.13 17.42 -36.08
C SER A 138 -20.01 17.64 -37.11
N SER A 139 -18.89 16.93 -36.99
CA SER A 139 -17.83 16.91 -38.01
C SER A 139 -17.98 15.73 -38.98
N GLU A 140 -17.50 15.89 -40.22
CA GLU A 140 -17.45 14.81 -41.21
C GLU A 140 -16.70 13.57 -40.69
N ALA A 141 -15.62 13.80 -39.93
CA ALA A 141 -14.84 12.75 -39.28
C ALA A 141 -15.62 11.98 -38.19
N GLU A 142 -16.64 12.58 -37.56
CA GLU A 142 -17.56 11.86 -36.67
C GLU A 142 -18.50 10.93 -37.46
N ALA A 143 -19.03 11.41 -38.59
CA ALA A 143 -19.89 10.62 -39.46
C ALA A 143 -19.14 9.42 -40.07
N ASP A 144 -17.89 9.63 -40.52
CA ASP A 144 -17.02 8.54 -40.95
C ASP A 144 -16.61 7.63 -39.78
N ALA A 145 -16.37 8.14 -38.57
CA ALA A 145 -16.13 7.29 -37.40
C ALA A 145 -17.33 6.38 -37.07
N TYR A 146 -18.56 6.90 -37.16
CA TYR A 146 -19.80 6.10 -37.03
C TYR A 146 -19.90 5.02 -38.12
N LYS A 147 -19.57 5.36 -39.37
CA LYS A 147 -19.59 4.46 -40.55
C LYS A 147 -18.51 3.36 -40.46
N ILE A 148 -17.31 3.70 -40.01
CA ILE A 148 -16.15 2.78 -39.88
C ILE A 148 -16.30 1.87 -38.65
N MET A 149 -16.64 2.42 -37.48
CA MET A 149 -16.77 1.63 -36.25
C MET A 149 -18.08 0.82 -36.20
N GLY A 150 -19.10 1.28 -36.91
CA GLY A 150 -20.44 0.70 -36.92
C GLY A 150 -21.27 1.08 -35.69
N ARG A 151 -22.58 1.22 -35.91
CA ARG A 151 -23.61 1.69 -34.96
C ARG A 151 -23.41 1.20 -33.51
N LYS A 152 -23.20 -0.10 -33.31
CA LYS A 152 -23.12 -0.71 -31.97
C LYS A 152 -21.89 -0.25 -31.17
N LYS A 153 -20.73 -0.08 -31.80
CA LYS A 153 -19.51 0.39 -31.14
C LYS A 153 -19.59 1.89 -30.84
N PHE A 154 -20.04 2.67 -31.82
CA PHE A 154 -20.19 4.12 -31.67
C PHE A 154 -21.12 4.48 -30.50
N TYR A 155 -22.36 3.95 -30.47
CA TYR A 155 -23.28 4.21 -29.36
C TYR A 155 -22.82 3.65 -28.01
N HIS A 156 -21.93 2.65 -27.99
CA HIS A 156 -21.35 2.17 -26.74
C HIS A 156 -20.34 3.18 -26.17
N GLN A 157 -19.46 3.75 -27.00
CA GLN A 157 -18.51 4.78 -26.56
C GLN A 157 -19.24 6.04 -26.07
N ILE A 158 -20.24 6.54 -26.82
CA ILE A 158 -21.03 7.71 -26.40
C ILE A 158 -21.74 7.47 -25.04
N LYS A 159 -22.29 6.27 -24.82
CA LYS A 159 -22.91 5.92 -23.53
C LYS A 159 -21.90 5.80 -22.39
N GLU A 160 -20.68 5.36 -22.67
CA GLU A 160 -19.63 5.25 -21.66
C GLU A 160 -19.05 6.64 -21.32
N ASP A 161 -18.87 7.52 -22.30
CA ASP A 161 -18.46 8.92 -22.10
C ASP A 161 -19.48 9.66 -21.22
N GLU A 162 -20.79 9.54 -21.51
CA GLU A 162 -21.88 10.07 -20.67
C GLU A 162 -21.83 9.49 -19.25
N ARG A 163 -21.62 8.17 -19.11
CA ARG A 163 -21.51 7.50 -17.81
C ARG A 163 -20.28 7.97 -16.99
N LEU A 164 -19.18 8.33 -17.67
CA LEU A 164 -18.00 8.90 -17.05
C LEU A 164 -18.25 10.36 -16.64
N PHE A 165 -18.86 11.17 -17.49
CA PHE A 165 -19.26 12.55 -17.17
C PHE A 165 -20.20 12.60 -15.96
N GLN A 166 -21.22 11.73 -15.91
CA GLN A 166 -22.11 11.64 -14.76
C GLN A 166 -21.39 11.29 -13.45
N LYS A 167 -20.36 10.42 -13.50
CA LYS A 167 -19.56 10.00 -12.34
C LYS A 167 -18.57 11.06 -11.87
N PHE A 168 -17.85 11.69 -12.80
CA PHE A 168 -16.66 12.51 -12.48
C PHE A 168 -16.88 14.03 -12.65
N LYS A 169 -17.90 14.46 -13.41
CA LYS A 169 -18.29 15.86 -13.72
C LYS A 169 -17.27 16.74 -14.43
N ILE A 170 -15.99 16.36 -14.41
CA ILE A 170 -14.88 17.08 -15.05
C ILE A 170 -14.14 16.06 -15.90
N THR A 171 -14.59 15.88 -17.14
CA THR A 171 -14.11 14.82 -18.05
C THR A 171 -13.51 15.32 -19.34
N ASP A 172 -13.75 16.59 -19.71
CA ASP A 172 -13.17 17.25 -20.88
C ASP A 172 -12.54 18.61 -20.50
N ASP A 173 -11.77 19.19 -21.42
CA ASP A 173 -11.07 20.46 -21.16
C ASP A 173 -12.00 21.68 -21.07
N ILE A 174 -13.23 21.56 -21.57
CA ILE A 174 -14.30 22.55 -21.37
C ILE A 174 -14.83 22.60 -19.93
N ASP A 175 -14.67 21.52 -19.15
CA ASP A 175 -15.13 21.45 -17.76
C ASP A 175 -14.14 22.10 -16.76
N VAL A 176 -12.94 22.42 -17.22
CA VAL A 176 -11.81 22.83 -16.37
C VAL A 176 -11.82 24.35 -16.16
N VAL A 177 -12.44 24.79 -15.06
CA VAL A 177 -12.50 26.21 -14.68
C VAL A 177 -11.38 26.60 -13.71
N THR A 178 -10.97 25.69 -12.81
CA THR A 178 -9.96 25.95 -11.77
C THR A 178 -8.76 25.00 -11.84
N LEU A 179 -7.68 25.35 -11.14
CA LEU A 179 -6.50 24.49 -11.01
C LEU A 179 -6.82 23.13 -10.33
N LYS A 180 -7.82 23.09 -9.45
CA LYS A 180 -8.29 21.84 -8.83
C LYS A 180 -8.93 20.94 -9.87
N ASP A 181 -9.76 21.52 -10.73
CA ASP A 181 -10.46 20.82 -11.82
C ASP A 181 -9.45 20.28 -12.82
N TYR A 182 -8.39 21.04 -13.14
CA TYR A 182 -7.27 20.57 -13.97
C TYR A 182 -6.53 19.37 -13.34
N MET A 183 -6.32 19.37 -12.02
CA MET A 183 -5.73 18.22 -11.32
C MET A 183 -6.63 16.98 -11.37
N GLN A 184 -7.95 17.15 -11.21
CA GLN A 184 -8.92 16.06 -11.31
C GLN A 184 -8.99 15.51 -12.74
N TYR A 185 -9.13 16.39 -13.73
CA TYR A 185 -9.09 16.08 -15.16
C TYR A 185 -7.82 15.31 -15.56
N SER A 186 -6.64 15.76 -15.12
CA SER A 186 -5.38 15.08 -15.46
C SER A 186 -5.23 13.71 -14.77
N SER A 187 -5.74 13.52 -13.55
CA SER A 187 -5.81 12.18 -12.93
C SER A 187 -6.79 11.28 -13.69
N HIS A 188 -7.94 11.81 -14.07
CA HIS A 188 -8.96 11.07 -14.82
C HIS A 188 -8.43 10.61 -16.19
N LEU A 189 -7.74 11.49 -16.94
CA LEU A 189 -7.04 11.12 -18.18
C LEU A 189 -5.98 10.03 -17.97
N ASP A 190 -5.30 10.01 -16.82
CA ASP A 190 -4.31 8.98 -16.49
C ASP A 190 -4.97 7.63 -16.15
N GLU A 191 -6.22 7.63 -15.69
CA GLU A 191 -7.03 6.45 -15.35
C GLU A 191 -7.81 5.87 -16.54
N ILE A 192 -8.23 6.70 -17.52
CA ILE A 192 -8.94 6.24 -18.73
C ILE A 192 -7.99 5.41 -19.63
N PRO A 193 -8.44 4.27 -20.19
CA PRO A 193 -7.67 3.48 -21.14
C PRO A 193 -7.45 4.21 -22.48
N ALA A 194 -6.34 3.93 -23.16
CA ALA A 194 -5.96 4.58 -24.40
C ALA A 194 -6.98 4.37 -25.55
N SER A 195 -7.70 3.25 -25.53
CA SER A 195 -8.79 2.93 -26.47
C SER A 195 -9.96 3.92 -26.41
N SER A 196 -10.15 4.59 -25.27
CA SER A 196 -11.20 5.58 -25.04
C SER A 196 -10.62 7.00 -24.90
N GLY A 197 -9.47 7.24 -25.54
CA GLY A 197 -8.84 8.57 -25.61
C GLY A 197 -8.10 9.02 -24.35
N GLY A 198 -7.95 8.15 -23.35
CA GLY A 198 -7.12 8.39 -22.16
C GLY A 198 -5.64 8.11 -22.38
N ARG A 199 -4.87 8.12 -21.29
CA ARG A 199 -3.41 7.90 -21.29
C ARG A 199 -2.99 6.53 -20.76
N ASN A 200 -3.89 5.80 -20.08
CA ASN A 200 -3.61 4.49 -19.47
C ASN A 200 -2.34 4.46 -18.58
N ASN A 201 -2.09 5.53 -17.83
CA ASN A 201 -0.88 5.73 -17.02
C ASN A 201 -1.25 5.90 -15.54
N CYS A 202 -2.04 4.97 -15.01
CA CYS A 202 -2.47 4.97 -13.62
C CYS A 202 -1.32 4.61 -12.66
N TRP A 203 -1.54 4.78 -11.35
CA TRP A 203 -0.62 4.26 -10.33
C TRP A 203 -0.79 2.75 -10.22
N ARG A 204 0.23 1.98 -10.64
CA ARG A 204 0.20 0.52 -10.64
C ARG A 204 0.79 -0.03 -9.34
N ARG A 205 0.09 -0.96 -8.69
CA ARG A 205 0.60 -1.66 -7.49
C ARG A 205 1.79 -2.54 -7.89
N LEU A 206 2.83 -2.49 -7.07
CA LEU A 206 3.95 -3.41 -7.10
C LEU A 206 3.62 -4.58 -6.15
N SER A 207 3.74 -5.81 -6.62
CA SER A 207 3.57 -7.02 -5.81
C SER A 207 4.92 -7.68 -5.50
N LEU A 208 4.94 -8.61 -4.54
CA LEU A 208 6.12 -9.44 -4.24
C LEU A 208 6.60 -10.26 -5.44
N GLU A 209 5.72 -10.63 -6.37
CA GLU A 209 6.08 -11.37 -7.59
C GLU A 209 6.95 -10.52 -8.54
N ASN A 210 6.78 -9.20 -8.50
CA ASN A 210 7.54 -8.26 -9.31
C ASN A 210 8.91 -7.92 -8.69
N ILE A 211 9.15 -8.26 -7.43
CA ILE A 211 10.40 -7.92 -6.72
C ILE A 211 11.34 -9.14 -6.75
N PRO A 212 12.58 -9.03 -7.26
CA PRO A 212 13.48 -10.18 -7.30
C PRO A 212 13.83 -10.68 -5.88
N ARG A 213 13.47 -11.92 -5.56
CA ARG A 213 13.76 -12.62 -4.27
C ARG A 213 15.25 -12.60 -3.88
N THR A 214 16.15 -12.42 -4.85
CA THR A 214 17.60 -12.24 -4.64
C THR A 214 17.95 -11.00 -3.83
N MET A 215 17.08 -9.98 -3.82
CA MET A 215 17.26 -8.70 -3.13
C MET A 215 16.63 -8.71 -1.74
N ILE A 216 17.13 -7.87 -0.82
CA ILE A 216 16.50 -7.71 0.50
C ILE A 216 15.23 -6.85 0.46
N MET A 217 14.98 -6.08 -0.62
CA MET A 217 13.68 -5.42 -0.82
C MET A 217 12.51 -6.41 -0.83
N TYR A 218 12.71 -7.63 -1.36
CA TYR A 218 11.70 -8.68 -1.27
C TYR A 218 11.37 -8.94 0.21
N ASP A 219 12.38 -9.22 1.05
CA ASP A 219 12.17 -9.52 2.48
C ASP A 219 11.54 -8.36 3.26
N ILE A 220 11.79 -7.10 2.86
CA ILE A 220 11.22 -5.92 3.53
C ILE A 220 9.73 -5.78 3.21
N VAL A 221 9.33 -5.99 1.96
CA VAL A 221 7.91 -5.98 1.57
C VAL A 221 7.19 -7.23 2.08
N ASP A 222 7.86 -8.39 2.09
CA ASP A 222 7.35 -9.66 2.64
C ASP A 222 7.14 -9.56 4.15
N TYR A 223 8.07 -8.92 4.88
CA TYR A 223 7.90 -8.58 6.30
C TYR A 223 6.78 -7.57 6.56
N ALA A 224 6.55 -6.62 5.64
CA ALA A 224 5.43 -5.70 5.75
C ALA A 224 4.07 -6.40 5.50
N GLU A 225 3.94 -7.17 4.42
CA GLU A 225 2.67 -7.85 4.08
C GLU A 225 2.34 -9.05 4.99
N SER A 226 3.34 -9.70 5.63
CA SER A 226 3.12 -10.89 6.47
C SER A 226 3.44 -10.72 7.97
N GLY A 227 4.21 -9.71 8.37
CA GLY A 227 4.78 -9.59 9.71
C GLY A 227 5.92 -10.58 10.04
N ILE A 228 6.29 -11.49 9.13
CA ILE A 228 7.30 -12.53 9.38
C ILE A 228 8.69 -12.03 8.99
N ILE A 229 9.59 -11.90 9.98
CA ILE A 229 10.95 -11.41 9.70
C ILE A 229 11.88 -12.52 9.16
N SER A 230 12.35 -12.35 7.93
CA SER A 230 13.33 -13.22 7.27
C SER A 230 14.65 -13.33 8.06
N LYS A 231 15.33 -14.49 7.96
CA LYS A 231 16.68 -14.71 8.52
C LYS A 231 17.76 -13.81 7.91
N ARG A 232 17.56 -13.28 6.69
CA ARG A 232 18.41 -12.26 6.06
C ARG A 232 18.09 -10.88 6.62
N LEU A 233 16.82 -10.47 6.58
CA LEU A 233 16.40 -9.17 7.12
C LEU A 233 16.77 -9.00 8.59
N LYS A 234 16.63 -10.04 9.43
CA LYS A 234 17.02 -10.01 10.85
C LYS A 234 18.52 -9.72 11.10
N LYS A 235 19.41 -9.94 10.12
CA LYS A 235 20.83 -9.52 10.21
C LYS A 235 20.97 -8.03 9.91
N GLU A 236 20.52 -7.61 8.73
CA GLU A 236 20.73 -6.24 8.23
C GLU A 236 19.86 -5.20 8.95
N MET A 237 18.72 -5.59 9.53
CA MET A 237 17.77 -4.69 10.19
C MET A 237 18.43 -3.83 11.29
N LYS A 238 19.41 -4.36 12.02
CA LYS A 238 20.17 -3.58 13.03
C LYS A 238 20.95 -2.42 12.42
N TYR A 239 21.30 -2.47 11.14
CA TYR A 239 22.02 -1.42 10.41
C TYR A 239 21.05 -0.54 9.60
N LEU A 240 20.06 -1.13 8.94
CA LEU A 240 19.04 -0.42 8.15
C LEU A 240 18.12 0.48 8.98
N LEU A 241 17.95 0.21 10.28
CA LEU A 241 17.19 1.06 11.20
C LEU A 241 18.02 2.20 11.84
N GLN A 242 19.33 2.24 11.64
CA GLN A 242 20.15 3.33 12.18
C GLN A 242 19.97 4.60 11.32
N ARG A 243 19.73 5.74 11.96
CA ARG A 243 19.76 7.04 11.27
C ARG A 243 21.17 7.26 10.69
N PRO A 244 21.31 7.47 9.37
CA PRO A 244 22.62 7.70 8.77
C PRO A 244 23.26 8.97 9.36
N LYS A 245 24.53 8.82 9.81
CA LYS A 245 25.34 9.93 10.33
C LYS A 245 26.23 10.57 9.26
N THR A 246 26.55 9.82 8.20
CA THR A 246 27.37 10.25 7.06
C THR A 246 26.73 9.78 5.75
N GLU A 247 27.18 10.33 4.63
CA GLU A 247 26.62 9.99 3.31
C GLU A 247 27.07 8.60 2.85
N GLU A 248 28.28 8.15 3.21
CA GLU A 248 28.78 6.80 2.90
C GLU A 248 27.93 5.73 3.60
N MET A 249 27.53 5.99 4.85
CA MET A 249 26.59 5.15 5.59
C MET A 249 25.21 5.09 4.90
N ARG A 250 24.70 6.23 4.42
CA ARG A 250 23.45 6.30 3.65
C ARG A 250 23.55 5.52 2.32
N GLN A 251 24.66 5.68 1.60
CA GLN A 251 24.92 4.94 0.36
C GLN A 251 25.10 3.44 0.60
N HIS A 252 25.73 3.03 1.70
CA HIS A 252 25.86 1.61 2.05
C HIS A 252 24.51 0.99 2.44
N GLN A 253 23.67 1.70 3.21
CA GLN A 253 22.28 1.30 3.47
C GLN A 253 21.49 1.14 2.17
N LEU A 254 21.57 2.11 1.24
CA LEU A 254 20.91 2.02 -0.06
C LEU A 254 21.44 0.85 -0.91
N ARG A 255 22.76 0.58 -0.86
CA ARG A 255 23.40 -0.55 -1.56
C ARG A 255 22.94 -1.90 -1.02
N ILE A 256 22.91 -2.10 0.30
CA ILE A 256 22.38 -3.33 0.92
C ILE A 256 20.95 -3.61 0.42
N VAL A 257 20.14 -2.55 0.29
CA VAL A 257 18.76 -2.65 -0.20
C VAL A 257 18.70 -2.93 -1.71
N SER A 258 19.59 -2.34 -2.51
CA SER A 258 19.62 -2.49 -3.98
C SER A 258 20.47 -3.63 -4.54
N GLU A 259 21.21 -4.37 -3.72
CA GLU A 259 22.12 -5.42 -4.21
C GLU A 259 21.37 -6.66 -4.75
N VAL A 260 21.50 -6.92 -6.04
CA VAL A 260 21.03 -8.15 -6.69
C VAL A 260 22.05 -9.26 -6.41
N ARG A 261 21.78 -10.07 -5.38
CA ARG A 261 22.67 -11.15 -4.96
C ARG A 261 22.75 -12.24 -6.03
N ASN A 262 23.93 -12.42 -6.63
CA ASN A 262 24.22 -13.50 -7.57
C ASN A 262 24.03 -14.86 -6.91
N GLN A 263 23.02 -15.63 -7.36
CA GLN A 263 22.83 -17.01 -6.93
C GLN A 263 23.87 -17.93 -7.59
N LYS A 264 25.08 -18.01 -7.03
CA LYS A 264 25.89 -19.22 -7.17
C LYS A 264 25.17 -20.34 -6.41
N TRP A 265 24.35 -21.11 -7.12
CA TRP A 265 23.70 -22.31 -6.58
C TRP A 265 24.77 -23.31 -6.15
N THR A 266 24.97 -23.42 -4.83
CA THR A 266 25.77 -24.50 -4.23
C THR A 266 25.00 -25.81 -4.32
N TYR A 267 25.08 -26.46 -5.48
CA TYR A 267 24.66 -27.85 -5.66
C TYR A 267 25.59 -28.77 -4.83
N GLN A 268 25.33 -28.88 -3.53
CA GLN A 268 26.06 -29.79 -2.66
C GLN A 268 25.15 -30.61 -1.75
N VAL A 269 25.38 -31.92 -1.81
CA VAL A 269 24.91 -32.96 -0.87
C VAL A 269 23.39 -33.18 -0.82
N GLN A 270 22.86 -33.89 -1.82
CA GLN A 270 21.86 -34.93 -1.52
C GLN A 270 22.06 -36.27 -2.26
N SER A 271 23.24 -36.49 -2.86
CA SER A 271 23.67 -37.80 -3.39
C SER A 271 24.11 -38.77 -2.29
N ARG A 272 23.27 -39.00 -1.26
CA ARG A 272 23.53 -40.02 -0.24
C ARG A 272 22.95 -41.38 -0.66
N LYS A 273 23.86 -42.27 -1.07
CA LYS A 273 23.73 -43.74 -1.10
C LYS A 273 22.43 -44.31 -1.69
N ARG A 274 22.47 -44.63 -2.99
CA ARG A 274 21.90 -45.90 -3.49
C ARG A 274 23.05 -46.76 -4.05
N GLN A 275 23.57 -47.63 -3.19
CA GLN A 275 24.30 -48.85 -3.55
C GLN A 275 23.57 -50.00 -2.85
N LEU A 276 23.74 -51.22 -3.39
CA LEU A 276 22.87 -52.38 -3.18
C LEU A 276 21.44 -52.12 -3.72
N SER A 277 20.86 -52.91 -4.61
CA SER A 277 21.28 -54.24 -5.11
C SER A 277 20.75 -54.49 -6.53
N SER A 278 21.54 -55.20 -7.34
CA SER A 278 21.12 -55.78 -8.63
C SER A 278 21.56 -57.25 -8.66
N PRO A 279 20.63 -58.22 -8.79
CA PRO A 279 21.00 -59.61 -9.10
C PRO A 279 21.46 -59.74 -10.57
N PRO A 280 22.22 -60.80 -10.93
CA PRO A 280 22.82 -60.94 -12.24
C PRO A 280 21.84 -61.37 -13.34
N HIS A 281 22.27 -61.21 -14.60
CA HIS A 281 21.58 -61.73 -15.77
C HIS A 281 21.40 -63.25 -15.71
N LEU A 282 20.26 -63.73 -16.23
CA LEU A 282 20.15 -65.07 -16.81
C LEU A 282 19.92 -64.91 -18.32
N LEU A 283 20.75 -65.59 -19.11
CA LEU A 283 20.60 -65.75 -20.55
C LEU A 283 19.62 -66.89 -20.82
N THR A 284 18.68 -66.72 -21.76
CA THR A 284 18.16 -67.84 -22.55
C THR A 284 17.48 -67.32 -23.82
N LEU A 285 17.99 -67.77 -24.97
CA LEU A 285 17.38 -67.81 -26.31
C LEU A 285 16.79 -66.49 -26.82
#